data_AF-X0KX36-F1
#
_entry.id   AF-X0KX36-F1
#
_cell.length_a   1.000
_cell.length_b   1.000
_cell.length_c   1.000
_cell.angle_alpha   90.00
_cell.angle_beta   90.00
_cell.angle_gamma   90.00
#
_symmetry.space_group_name_H-M   'P 1'
#
loop_
_entity.id
_entity.type
_entity.pdbx_description
1 polymer ?
#
loop_
_entity_poly.entity_id
_entity_poly.type
_entity_poly.pdbx_seq_one_letter_code
_entity_poly.pdbx_strand_id
1 'polypeptide(L)'
;MANDFKAMVEAWPGCDSRLVLRATFNDECMHCDAAELMLREMSLIISSILEQPDESFLGNCFMSDSSLRSCIDLAESQDLAPHTLMHSQFEAHAKSNPDDHALVFEETYVTKTAQLTSAGLMRSSMRNLSPLQTI
;
A
#
# COMPACT_ATOMS: atom_id res chain seq x y z
N MET A 1 -28.23 11.13 19.36
CA MET A 1 -26.92 11.81 19.55
C MET A 1 -26.06 11.40 18.38
N ALA A 2 -25.58 12.35 17.58
CA ALA A 2 -24.66 12.05 16.49
C ALA A 2 -23.33 11.61 17.12
N ASN A 3 -22.87 10.42 16.78
CA ASN A 3 -21.63 9.87 17.32
C ASN A 3 -20.50 10.38 16.42
N ASP A 4 -19.62 11.25 16.92
CA ASP A 4 -18.47 11.80 16.15
C ASP A 4 -17.36 10.77 15.91
N PHE A 5 -17.48 9.58 16.51
CA PHE A 5 -16.51 8.50 16.39
C PHE A 5 -16.94 7.50 15.31
N LYS A 6 -15.95 7.03 14.54
CA LYS A 6 -16.14 6.00 13.51
C LYS A 6 -16.45 4.62 14.12
N ALA A 7 -15.83 4.34 15.26
CA ALA A 7 -16.12 3.21 16.12
C ALA A 7 -15.91 3.63 17.59
N MET A 8 -16.74 3.11 18.48
CA MET A 8 -16.66 3.26 19.92
C MET A 8 -16.61 1.87 20.53
N VAL A 9 -15.60 1.60 21.36
CA VAL A 9 -15.49 0.35 22.11
C VAL A 9 -15.76 0.64 23.57
N GLU A 10 -16.73 -0.06 24.14
CA GLU A 10 -17.12 0.05 25.54
C GLU A 10 -16.69 -1.22 26.28
N ALA A 11 -16.02 -1.05 27.42
CA ALA A 11 -15.59 -2.13 28.28
C ALA A 11 -16.50 -2.23 29.50
N TRP A 12 -17.23 -3.33 29.60
CA TRP A 12 -18.20 -3.59 30.67
C TRP A 12 -17.65 -4.67 31.61
N PRO A 13 -17.22 -4.31 32.84
CA PRO A 13 -16.82 -5.30 33.82
C PRO A 13 -18.06 -6.03 34.34
N GLY A 14 -18.04 -7.36 34.27
CA GLY A 14 -19.05 -8.25 34.84
C GLY A 14 -18.73 -8.64 36.27
N CYS A 15 -19.73 -9.16 36.99
CA CYS A 15 -19.61 -9.56 38.39
C CYS A 15 -18.67 -10.78 38.61
N ASP A 16 -18.40 -11.56 37.56
CA ASP A 16 -17.67 -12.83 37.62
C ASP A 16 -16.24 -12.72 37.07
N SER A 17 -15.56 -11.58 37.28
CA SER A 17 -14.23 -11.30 36.70
C SER A 17 -14.19 -11.41 35.16
N ARG A 18 -15.34 -11.24 34.51
CA ARG A 18 -15.47 -11.21 33.05
C ARG A 18 -15.41 -9.77 32.58
N LEU A 19 -14.74 -9.53 31.46
CA LEU A 19 -14.78 -8.26 30.76
C LEU A 19 -15.51 -8.45 29.44
N VAL A 20 -16.58 -7.68 29.20
CA VAL A 20 -17.31 -7.68 27.94
C VAL A 20 -16.93 -6.45 27.15
N LEU A 21 -16.41 -6.63 25.94
CA LEU A 21 -16.15 -5.55 25.00
C LEU A 21 -17.33 -5.44 24.03
N ARG A 22 -17.88 -4.23 23.89
CA ARG A 22 -18.94 -3.92 22.92
C ARG A 22 -18.46 -2.86 21.96
N ALA A 23 -18.44 -3.16 20.66
CA ALA A 23 -18.19 -2.17 19.62
C ALA A 23 -19.52 -1.60 19.11
N THR A 24 -19.59 -0.27 18.99
CA THR A 24 -20.64 0.45 18.27
C THR A 24 -19.97 1.23 17.14
N PHE A 25 -20.39 1.01 15.90
CA PHE A 25 -19.76 1.62 14.72
C PHE A 25 -20.81 2.02 13.70
N ASN A 26 -20.43 2.91 12.78
CA ASN A 26 -21.22 3.21 11.59
C ASN A 26 -20.85 2.21 10.48
N ASP A 27 -21.84 1.52 9.93
CA ASP A 27 -21.68 0.52 8.86
C ASP A 27 -21.14 1.14 7.54
N GLU A 28 -21.29 2.46 7.35
CA GLU A 28 -20.63 3.19 6.26
C GLU A 28 -19.10 3.24 6.40
N CYS A 29 -18.58 3.04 7.61
CA CYS A 29 -17.17 3.22 7.95
C CYS A 29 -16.46 1.92 8.33
N MET A 30 -17.21 0.89 8.71
CA MET A 30 -16.66 -0.40 9.16
C MET A 30 -17.68 -1.51 8.95
N HIS A 31 -17.27 -2.60 8.31
CA HIS A 31 -18.09 -3.79 8.18
C HIS A 31 -18.15 -4.59 9.49
N CYS A 32 -19.24 -5.31 9.70
CA CYS A 32 -19.44 -6.17 10.88
C CYS A 32 -18.27 -7.15 11.10
N ASP A 33 -17.78 -7.79 10.03
CA ASP A 33 -16.66 -8.76 10.12
C ASP A 33 -15.36 -8.08 10.59
N ALA A 34 -15.12 -6.84 10.16
CA ALA A 34 -13.95 -6.07 10.59
C ALA A 34 -14.07 -5.65 12.07
N ALA A 35 -15.27 -5.29 12.52
CA ALA A 35 -15.53 -4.99 13.93
C ALA A 35 -15.37 -6.24 14.80
N GLU A 36 -15.82 -7.41 14.33
CA GLU A 36 -15.63 -8.68 15.02
C GLU A 36 -14.15 -9.04 15.13
N LEU A 37 -13.39 -8.90 14.03
CA LEU A 37 -11.95 -9.13 14.03
C LEU A 37 -11.24 -8.19 15.02
N MET A 38 -11.58 -6.90 15.02
CA MET A 38 -11.03 -5.93 15.97
C MET A 38 -11.30 -6.32 17.42
N LEU A 39 -12.51 -6.77 17.74
CA LEU A 39 -12.85 -7.22 19.10
C LEU A 39 -12.11 -8.50 19.49
N ARG A 40 -11.92 -9.43 18.56
CA ARG A 40 -11.13 -10.66 18.78
C ARG A 40 -9.67 -10.32 19.07
N GLU A 41 -9.06 -9.44 18.28
CA GLU A 41 -7.69 -8.93 18.50
C GLU A 41 -7.54 -8.28 19.88
N MET A 42 -8.47 -7.38 20.24
CA MET A 42 -8.46 -6.75 21.57
C MET A 42 -8.59 -7.78 22.70
N SER A 43 -9.43 -8.80 22.54
CA SER A 43 -9.56 -9.87 23.52
C SER A 43 -8.24 -10.63 23.71
N LEU A 44 -7.54 -10.96 22.63
CA LEU A 44 -6.26 -11.66 22.69
C LEU A 44 -5.17 -10.80 23.35
N ILE A 45 -5.13 -9.50 23.02
CA ILE A 45 -4.21 -8.56 23.65
C ILE A 45 -4.40 -8.55 25.17
N ILE A 46 -5.65 -8.41 25.62
CA ILE A 46 -5.97 -8.37 27.05
C ILE A 46 -5.62 -9.70 27.73
N SER A 47 -6.00 -10.84 27.13
CA SER A 47 -5.66 -12.16 27.67
C SER A 47 -4.16 -12.35 27.83
N SER A 48 -3.39 -11.93 26.84
CA SER A 48 -1.93 -12.08 26.84
C SER A 48 -1.26 -11.18 27.89
N ILE A 49 -1.71 -9.93 28.06
CA ILE A 49 -1.25 -9.06 29.15
C ILE A 49 -1.53 -9.68 30.52
N LEU A 50 -2.69 -10.35 30.68
CA LEU A 50 -3.04 -11.01 31.94
C LEU A 50 -2.23 -12.29 32.18
N GLU A 51 -1.84 -13.02 31.14
CA GLU A 51 -1.02 -14.23 31.24
C GLU A 51 0.47 -13.92 31.51
N GLN A 52 0.99 -12.84 30.94
CA GLN A 52 2.40 -12.45 31.02
C GLN A 52 2.54 -10.94 31.35
N PRO A 53 2.23 -10.52 32.58
CA PRO A 53 2.17 -9.10 32.94
C PRO A 53 3.54 -8.40 32.95
N ASP A 54 4.63 -9.15 33.09
CA ASP A 54 6.00 -8.63 33.15
C ASP A 54 6.70 -8.59 31.78
N GLU A 55 6.10 -9.17 30.75
CA GLU A 55 6.65 -9.20 29.40
C GLU A 55 6.46 -7.86 28.68
N SER A 56 7.40 -7.53 27.79
CA SER A 56 7.32 -6.31 26.99
C SER A 56 6.16 -6.42 26.00
N PHE A 57 5.30 -5.39 25.96
CA PHE A 57 4.22 -5.28 24.98
C PHE A 57 4.70 -5.43 23.52
N LEU A 58 5.94 -5.03 23.22
CA LEU A 58 6.54 -5.17 21.89
C LEU A 58 7.10 -6.56 21.61
N GLY A 59 7.33 -7.38 22.65
CA GLY A 59 7.80 -8.76 22.55
C GLY A 59 6.67 -9.75 22.25
N ASN A 60 5.44 -9.42 22.63
CA ASN A 60 4.27 -10.25 22.32
C ASN A 60 3.87 -10.03 20.87
N CYS A 61 4.14 -11.05 20.06
CA CYS A 61 3.68 -11.12 18.69
C CYS A 61 2.15 -11.33 18.70
N PHE A 62 1.40 -10.26 18.94
CA PHE A 62 -0.05 -10.17 18.69
C PHE A 62 -0.37 -10.41 17.20
N MET A 63 0.66 -10.48 16.35
CA MET A 63 0.62 -10.77 14.92
C MET A 63 0.92 -12.24 14.57
N SER A 64 1.02 -13.14 15.55
CA SER A 64 1.44 -14.53 15.30
C SER A 64 0.35 -15.41 14.68
N ASP A 65 -0.93 -15.08 14.89
CA ASP A 65 -2.02 -15.76 14.21
C ASP A 65 -2.24 -15.14 12.82
N SER A 66 -1.71 -15.81 11.81
CA SER A 66 -1.88 -15.43 10.40
C SER A 66 -3.35 -15.25 9.99
N SER A 67 -4.30 -15.90 10.69
CA SER A 67 -5.73 -15.78 10.40
C SER A 67 -6.34 -14.46 10.83
N LEU A 68 -5.65 -13.71 11.71
CA LEU A 68 -6.11 -12.42 12.23
C LEU A 68 -5.45 -11.22 11.55
N ARG A 69 -4.47 -11.46 10.68
CA ARG A 69 -3.97 -10.40 9.80
C ARG A 69 -5.08 -10.04 8.83
N SER A 70 -5.56 -8.79 8.85
CA SER A 70 -6.24 -8.24 7.67
C SER A 70 -5.29 -8.50 6.51
N CYS A 71 -5.73 -9.19 5.47
CA CYS A 71 -4.90 -9.59 4.35
C CYS A 71 -4.28 -8.34 3.70
N ILE A 72 -3.17 -7.85 4.25
CA ILE A 72 -2.21 -7.08 3.51
C ILE A 72 -1.58 -8.17 2.68
N ASP A 73 -2.07 -8.31 1.46
CA ASP A 73 -1.31 -8.93 0.39
C ASP A 73 -0.06 -8.05 0.27
N LEU A 74 0.95 -8.34 1.10
CA LEU A 74 2.32 -8.06 0.74
C LEU A 74 2.54 -9.00 -0.44
N ALA A 75 2.03 -8.60 -1.60
CA ALA A 75 2.54 -9.07 -2.86
C ALA A 75 4.04 -8.93 -2.68
N GLU A 76 4.74 -10.06 -2.66
CA GLU A 76 6.19 -10.08 -2.61
C GLU A 76 6.62 -9.04 -3.63
N SER A 77 7.28 -7.97 -3.15
CA SER A 77 7.77 -6.92 -4.04
C SER A 77 8.64 -7.64 -5.04
N GLN A 78 8.10 -7.88 -6.23
CA GLN A 78 8.79 -8.60 -7.27
C GLN A 78 10.09 -7.84 -7.49
N ASP A 79 11.19 -8.49 -7.13
CA ASP A 79 12.49 -7.87 -6.95
C ASP A 79 12.80 -7.12 -8.25
N LEU A 80 12.59 -5.79 -8.24
CA LEU A 80 12.79 -4.96 -9.42
C LEU A 80 14.28 -5.03 -9.67
N ALA A 81 14.66 -5.79 -10.70
CA ALA A 81 16.06 -6.09 -11.03
C ALA A 81 16.91 -4.83 -10.84
N PRO A 82 17.80 -4.83 -9.83
CA PRO A 82 18.41 -3.61 -9.37
C PRO A 82 19.25 -3.05 -10.54
N HIS A 83 19.14 -1.73 -10.73
CA HIS A 83 19.93 -0.92 -11.68
C HIS A 83 19.47 -0.83 -13.13
N THR A 84 18.27 -1.30 -13.50
CA THR A 84 17.75 -1.01 -14.84
C THR A 84 16.92 0.27 -14.84
N LEU A 85 17.45 1.33 -15.44
CA LEU A 85 16.69 2.56 -15.65
C LEU A 85 15.52 2.27 -16.60
N MET A 86 14.30 2.67 -16.24
CA MET A 86 13.10 2.39 -17.06
C MET A 86 13.30 2.67 -18.56
N HIS A 87 13.96 3.77 -18.91
CA HIS A 87 14.19 4.16 -20.31
C HIS A 87 15.12 3.20 -21.07
N SER A 88 16.08 2.53 -20.42
CA SER A 88 16.98 1.60 -21.13
C SER A 88 16.24 0.37 -21.64
N GLN A 89 15.21 -0.09 -20.91
CA GLN A 89 14.32 -1.16 -21.35
C GLN A 89 13.47 -0.73 -22.56
N PHE A 90 12.92 0.49 -22.51
CA PHE A 90 12.18 1.06 -23.66
C PHE A 90 13.06 1.15 -24.90
N GLU A 91 14.30 1.62 -24.77
CA GLU A 91 15.25 1.75 -25.88
C GLU A 91 15.68 0.38 -26.45
N ALA A 92 15.99 -0.58 -25.59
CA ALA A 92 16.35 -1.94 -26.03
C ALA A 92 15.20 -2.60 -26.79
N HIS A 93 13.98 -2.51 -26.24
CA HIS A 93 12.80 -3.10 -26.87
C HIS A 93 12.41 -2.39 -28.18
N ALA A 94 12.68 -1.09 -28.32
CA ALA A 94 12.48 -0.37 -29.58
C ALA A 94 13.48 -0.75 -30.66
N LYS A 95 14.74 -1.05 -30.28
CA LYS A 95 15.76 -1.53 -31.22
C LYS A 95 15.46 -2.94 -31.71
N SER A 96 14.98 -3.82 -30.81
CA SER A 96 14.68 -5.21 -31.17
C SER A 96 13.36 -5.35 -31.94
N ASN A 97 12.37 -4.51 -31.65
CA ASN A 97 11.04 -4.57 -32.28
C ASN A 97 10.63 -3.16 -32.76
N PRO A 98 11.17 -2.71 -33.90
CA PRO A 98 10.93 -1.36 -34.42
C PRO A 98 9.51 -1.16 -34.97
N ASP A 99 8.88 -2.23 -35.46
CA ASP A 99 7.57 -2.18 -36.12
C ASP A 99 6.40 -2.44 -35.15
N ASP A 100 6.68 -2.77 -33.89
CA ASP A 100 5.66 -2.97 -32.87
C ASP A 100 5.02 -1.63 -32.47
N HIS A 101 3.69 -1.65 -32.34
CA HIS A 101 2.93 -0.50 -31.85
C HIS A 101 3.27 -0.23 -30.37
N ALA A 102 3.87 0.92 -30.10
CA ALA A 102 4.26 1.32 -28.74
C ALA A 102 3.14 2.03 -27.97
N LEU A 103 2.27 2.74 -28.69
CA LEU A 103 1.17 3.50 -28.11
C LEU A 103 0.01 3.54 -29.10
N VAL A 104 -1.20 3.25 -28.62
CA VAL A 104 -2.44 3.40 -29.37
C VAL A 104 -3.25 4.47 -28.67
N PHE A 105 -3.58 5.54 -29.38
CA PHE A 105 -4.44 6.61 -28.88
C PHE A 105 -5.55 6.83 -29.91
N GLU A 106 -6.80 6.67 -29.48
CA GLU A 106 -8.03 6.83 -30.28
C GLU A 106 -7.88 6.51 -31.79
N GLU A 107 -7.89 5.22 -32.11
CA GLU A 107 -7.86 4.63 -33.47
C GLU A 107 -6.79 5.17 -34.43
N THR A 108 -5.77 5.85 -33.91
CA THR A 108 -4.63 6.31 -34.70
C THR A 108 -3.36 5.62 -34.20
N TYR A 109 -2.76 4.80 -35.06
CA TYR A 109 -1.51 4.09 -34.76
C TYR A 109 -0.32 5.02 -34.94
N VAL A 110 0.45 5.26 -33.88
CA VAL A 110 1.73 5.99 -33.97
C VAL A 110 2.87 4.97 -33.86
N THR A 111 3.70 4.88 -34.88
CA THR A 111 4.87 3.97 -34.91
C THR A 111 5.96 4.44 -33.95
N LYS A 112 6.61 3.50 -33.27
CA LYS A 112 7.58 3.75 -32.17
C LYS A 112 8.79 4.59 -32.56
N THR A 113 9.19 4.54 -33.82
CA THR A 113 10.28 5.37 -34.38
C THR A 113 9.99 6.87 -34.24
N ALA A 114 8.73 7.30 -34.46
CA ALA A 114 8.35 8.71 -34.35
C ALA A 114 8.43 9.25 -32.91
N GLN A 115 8.15 8.42 -31.90
CA GLN A 115 8.17 8.82 -30.49
C GLN A 115 9.59 8.95 -29.92
N LEU A 116 10.49 8.03 -30.28
CA LEU A 116 11.90 8.12 -29.85
C LEU A 116 12.65 9.27 -30.53
N THR A 117 12.30 9.61 -31.78
CA THR A 117 12.83 10.81 -32.43
C THR A 117 12.37 12.08 -31.69
N SER A 118 11.09 12.18 -31.31
CA SER A 118 10.59 13.34 -30.56
C SER A 118 11.19 13.46 -29.14
N ALA A 119 11.30 12.35 -28.41
CA ALA A 119 11.91 12.31 -27.09
C ALA A 119 13.43 12.58 -27.13
N GLY A 120 14.13 12.04 -28.14
CA GLY A 120 15.55 12.31 -28.39
C GLY A 120 15.81 13.77 -28.75
N LEU A 121 14.93 14.39 -29.55
CA LEU A 121 15.00 15.82 -29.91
C LEU A 121 14.82 16.70 -28.68
N MET A 122 13.85 16.40 -27.81
CA MET A 122 13.67 17.12 -26.54
C MET A 122 14.85 16.95 -25.57
N ARG A 123 15.41 15.73 -25.48
CA ARG A 123 16.58 15.43 -24.62
C ARG A 123 17.88 16.05 -25.15
N SER A 124 17.95 16.35 -26.45
CA SER A 124 19.04 17.14 -27.06
C SER A 124 18.85 18.63 -26.81
N SER A 125 17.62 19.14 -26.93
CA SER A 125 17.28 20.55 -26.66
C SER A 125 17.51 20.94 -25.19
N MET A 126 17.26 20.04 -24.24
CA MET A 126 17.51 20.29 -22.81
C MET A 126 18.99 20.21 -22.41
N ARG A 127 19.85 19.58 -23.21
CA ARG A 127 21.32 19.54 -22.97
C ARG A 127 22.07 20.76 -23.50
N ASN A 128 21.47 21.52 -24.43
CA ASN A 128 22.08 22.69 -25.08
C ASN A 128 21.71 24.03 -24.42
N LEU A 129 21.02 24.03 -23.27
CA LEU A 129 20.83 25.24 -22.47
C LEU A 129 22.07 25.44 -21.59
N SER A 130 23.05 26.17 -22.11
CA SER A 130 24.17 26.70 -21.33
C SER A 130 23.63 27.55 -20.18
N PRO A 131 24.23 27.51 -18.97
CA PRO A 131 23.87 28.43 -17.91
C PRO A 131 24.19 29.86 -18.36
N LEU A 132 23.20 30.75 -18.27
CA LEU A 132 23.37 32.19 -18.40
C LEU A 132 24.57 32.64 -17.55
N GLN A 133 25.54 33.28 -18.19
CA GLN A 133 26.61 33.97 -17.48
C GLN A 133 25.98 35.05 -16.59
N THR A 134 26.20 34.93 -15.29
CA THR A 134 25.93 35.97 -14.29
C THR A 134 26.80 37.19 -14.59
N ILE A 135 26.18 38.36 -14.44
CA ILE A 135 26.69 39.76 -14.55
C ILE A 135 28.16 39.92 -14.14
#